data_AF-A0A504KL62-F1
#
_entry.id   AF-A0A504KL62-F1
#
_cell.length_a   1.000
_cell.length_b   1.000
_cell.length_c   1.000
_cell.angle_alpha   90.00
_cell.angle_beta   90.00
_cell.angle_gamma   90.00
#
_symmetry.space_group_name_H-M   'P 1'
#
loop_
_entity.id
_entity.type
_entity.pdbx_description
1 polymer ?
#
loop_
_entity_poly.entity_id
_entity_poly.type
_entity_poly.pdbx_seq_one_letter_code
_entity_poly.pdbx_strand_id
1 'polypeptide(L)'
;MKPIRVIPDRPLCTDAERVAWSRQKLGRLAADMSLVGDRLIAATIFFKGGDHDAPTALTKTEAVDASTDMIDACASGTELLRGLILEIEANRDELHLHGVEPAAFEVSFGGEVLISNVGAAGSILPDMTERE
;
A
#
# COMPACT_ATOMS: atom_id res chain seq x y z
N MET A 1 8.88 -10.84 -1.28
CA MET A 1 9.03 -10.14 0.02
C MET A 1 7.72 -10.24 0.80
N LYS A 2 7.77 -10.38 2.13
CA LYS A 2 6.57 -10.36 2.99
C LYS A 2 6.02 -8.94 3.14
N PRO A 3 4.71 -8.72 3.36
CA PRO A 3 4.15 -7.40 3.59
C PRO A 3 4.70 -6.76 4.86
N ILE A 4 4.96 -5.46 4.79
CA ILE A 4 5.31 -4.64 5.93
C ILE A 4 4.00 -4.24 6.61
N ARG A 5 3.88 -4.57 7.91
CA ARG A 5 2.79 -4.11 8.76
C ARG A 5 3.10 -2.71 9.26
N VAL A 6 2.21 -1.77 8.97
CA VAL A 6 2.34 -0.38 9.38
C VAL A 6 1.43 -0.19 10.60
N ILE A 7 2.04 -0.15 11.79
CA ILE A 7 1.36 -0.12 13.09
C ILE A 7 1.78 1.15 13.84
N PRO A 8 0.83 2.02 14.23
CA PRO A 8 1.16 3.25 14.95
C PRO A 8 1.55 2.97 16.41
N ASP A 9 2.51 3.74 16.93
CA ASP A 9 2.97 3.65 18.33
C ASP A 9 1.90 4.12 19.35
N ARG A 10 0.79 4.69 18.85
CA ARG A 10 -0.36 5.17 19.63
C ARG A 10 -1.66 4.91 18.87
N PRO A 11 -2.81 4.80 19.55
CA PRO A 11 -4.10 4.67 18.89
C PRO A 11 -4.37 5.85 17.93
N LEU A 12 -4.87 5.54 16.74
CA LEU A 12 -5.39 6.51 15.77
C LEU A 12 -6.92 6.35 15.71
N CYS A 13 -7.64 7.44 16.00
CA CYS A 13 -9.06 7.41 16.29
C CYS A 13 -9.93 7.47 15.04
N THR A 14 -9.38 7.91 13.91
CA THR A 14 -10.09 8.03 12.63
C THR A 14 -9.34 7.35 11.48
N ASP A 15 -10.07 6.90 10.46
CA ASP A 15 -9.48 6.35 9.24
C ASP A 15 -8.58 7.38 8.52
N ALA A 16 -8.96 8.66 8.56
CA ALA A 16 -8.16 9.75 7.98
C ALA A 16 -6.80 9.91 8.67
N GLU A 17 -6.75 9.82 10.01
CA GLU A 17 -5.48 9.84 10.76
C GLU A 17 -4.62 8.61 10.46
N ARG A 18 -5.23 7.43 10.33
CA ARG A 18 -4.56 6.18 9.96
C ARG A 18 -3.89 6.28 8.59
N VAL A 19 -4.62 6.76 7.59
CA VAL A 19 -4.09 6.98 6.23
C VAL A 19 -2.98 8.03 6.22
N ALA A 20 -3.21 9.19 6.86
CA ALA A 20 -2.24 10.27 6.90
C ALA A 20 -0.92 9.84 7.56
N TRP A 21 -1.00 9.10 8.67
CA TRP A 21 0.17 8.59 9.37
C TRP A 21 0.95 7.57 8.54
N SER A 22 0.26 6.61 7.92
CA SER A 22 0.89 5.61 7.04
C SER A 22 1.57 6.28 5.84
N ARG A 23 0.93 7.26 5.20
CA ARG A 23 1.54 8.06 4.10
C ARG A 23 2.80 8.79 4.57
N GLN A 24 2.78 9.39 5.76
CA GLN A 24 3.96 10.05 6.31
C GLN A 24 5.14 9.07 6.48
N LYS A 25 4.89 7.85 6.96
CA LYS A 25 5.93 6.83 7.12
C LYS A 25 6.52 6.39 5.78
N LEU A 26 5.67 6.18 4.77
CA LEU A 26 6.12 5.82 3.42
C LEU A 26 6.89 6.95 2.75
N GLY A 27 6.46 8.20 2.92
CA GLY A 27 7.19 9.36 2.41
C GLY A 27 8.59 9.49 2.99
N ARG A 28 8.78 9.17 4.29
CA ARG A 28 10.12 9.13 4.89
C ARG A 28 10.98 8.02 4.28
N LEU A 29 10.43 6.81 4.13
CA LEU A 29 11.15 5.71 3.51
C LEU A 29 11.55 6.04 2.06
N ALA A 30 10.67 6.65 1.28
CA ALA A 30 10.97 7.08 -0.08
C ALA A 30 12.09 8.14 -0.12
N ALA A 31 12.09 9.09 0.82
CA ALA A 31 13.16 10.07 0.94
C ALA A 31 14.50 9.40 1.29
N ASP A 32 14.52 8.45 2.22
CA ASP A 32 15.73 7.71 2.59
C ASP A 32 16.29 6.89 1.41
N MET A 33 15.43 6.24 0.61
CA MET A 33 15.83 5.52 -0.60
C MET A 33 16.41 6.47 -1.67
N SER A 34 15.82 7.66 -1.82
CA SER A 34 16.34 8.67 -2.75
C SER A 34 17.76 9.13 -2.42
N LEU A 35 18.15 9.11 -1.14
CA LEU A 35 19.51 9.49 -0.73
C LEU A 35 20.58 8.46 -1.15
N VAL A 36 20.18 7.20 -1.38
CA VAL A 36 21.09 6.15 -1.85
C VAL A 36 21.06 5.95 -3.38
N GLY A 37 20.29 6.78 -4.10
CA GLY A 37 20.21 6.76 -5.56
C GLY A 37 19.04 5.95 -6.13
N ASP A 38 18.20 5.36 -5.27
CA ASP A 38 17.07 4.55 -5.67
C ASP A 38 15.74 5.31 -5.52
N ARG A 39 14.67 4.76 -6.10
CA ARG A 39 13.29 5.19 -5.84
C ARG A 39 12.49 4.06 -5.24
N LEU A 40 11.48 4.40 -4.47
CA LEU A 40 10.58 3.44 -3.83
C LEU A 40 9.25 3.40 -4.57
N ILE A 41 8.85 2.21 -5.01
CA ILE A 41 7.46 1.89 -5.33
C ILE A 41 6.84 1.26 -4.09
N ALA A 42 5.66 1.71 -3.69
CA ALA A 42 4.92 1.14 -2.58
C ALA A 42 3.45 0.92 -2.96
N ALA A 43 2.96 -0.30 -2.74
CA ALA A 43 1.56 -0.66 -2.84
C ALA A 43 0.99 -0.88 -1.44
N THR A 44 -0.03 -0.11 -1.07
CA THR A 44 -0.58 -0.04 0.28
C THR A 44 -2.07 -0.30 0.27
N ILE A 45 -2.54 -1.15 1.18
CA ILE A 45 -3.96 -1.32 1.49
C ILE A 45 -4.20 -0.75 2.87
N PHE A 46 -5.12 0.19 2.95
CA PHE A 46 -5.58 0.79 4.20
C PHE A 46 -6.81 0.05 4.68
N PHE A 47 -6.90 -0.12 5.98
CA PHE A 47 -8.02 -0.81 6.61
C PHE A 47 -8.86 0.18 7.43
N LYS A 48 -10.17 0.01 7.38
CA LYS A 48 -11.10 0.70 8.27
C LYS A 48 -10.88 0.20 9.69
N GLY A 49 -11.22 1.04 10.67
CA GLY A 49 -11.35 0.73 12.09
C GLY A 49 -11.13 -0.74 12.49
N GLY A 50 -10.12 -0.95 13.32
CA GLY A 50 -9.89 -2.19 14.05
C GLY A 50 -9.38 -1.85 15.45
N ASP A 51 -9.54 -2.81 16.37
CA ASP A 51 -8.95 -2.79 17.71
C ASP A 51 -7.45 -2.42 17.65
N HIS A 52 -6.90 -1.97 18.78
CA HIS A 52 -5.51 -1.48 18.88
C HIS A 52 -4.43 -2.44 18.35
N ASP A 53 -4.77 -3.71 18.13
CA ASP A 53 -3.87 -4.78 17.69
C ASP A 53 -3.93 -5.08 16.18
N ALA A 54 -4.87 -4.48 15.43
CA ALA A 54 -4.99 -4.65 13.99
C ALA A 54 -4.12 -3.64 13.20
N PRO A 55 -3.49 -4.06 12.09
CA PRO A 55 -2.69 -3.14 11.27
C PRO A 55 -3.58 -2.06 10.64
N THR A 56 -3.10 -0.81 10.64
CA THR A 56 -3.81 0.31 9.99
C THR A 56 -3.59 0.32 8.48
N ALA A 57 -2.46 -0.23 8.04
CA ALA A 57 -2.17 -0.52 6.64
C ALA A 57 -1.25 -1.74 6.51
N LEU A 58 -1.35 -2.41 5.37
CA LEU A 58 -0.35 -3.36 4.90
C LEU A 58 0.28 -2.79 3.63
N THR A 59 1.61 -2.84 3.55
CA THR A 59 2.35 -2.30 2.41
C THR A 59 3.32 -3.35 1.87
N LYS A 60 3.39 -3.47 0.54
CA LYS A 60 4.52 -4.08 -0.17
C LYS A 60 5.32 -2.98 -0.86
N THR A 61 6.63 -3.10 -0.79
CA THR A 61 7.56 -2.13 -1.37
C THR A 61 8.55 -2.80 -2.28
N GLU A 62 9.00 -2.05 -3.27
CA GLU A 62 10.10 -2.42 -4.16
C GLU A 62 10.98 -1.19 -4.40
N ALA A 63 12.29 -1.39 -4.28
CA ALA A 63 13.28 -0.39 -4.66
C ALA A 63 13.57 -0.55 -6.15
N VAL A 64 13.56 0.54 -6.89
CA VAL A 64 13.88 0.58 -8.32
C VAL A 64 14.92 1.66 -8.59
N ASP A 65 15.60 1.56 -9.71
CA ASP A 65 16.60 2.54 -10.12
C ASP A 65 15.96 3.94 -10.31
N ALA A 66 16.73 5.00 -10.08
CA ALA A 66 16.27 6.37 -10.32
C ALA A 66 15.83 6.64 -11.77
N SER A 67 16.27 5.82 -12.74
CA SER A 67 15.89 5.92 -14.15
C SER A 67 14.53 5.30 -14.47
N THR A 68 13.90 4.56 -13.55
CA THR A 68 12.57 3.98 -13.77
C THR A 68 11.56 5.09 -14.04
N ASP A 69 10.84 4.96 -15.16
CA ASP A 69 9.82 5.92 -15.54
C ASP A 69 8.48 5.65 -14.85
N MET A 70 7.53 6.56 -15.02
CA MET A 70 6.22 6.47 -14.37
C MET A 70 5.36 5.31 -14.90
N ILE A 71 5.55 4.88 -16.16
CA ILE A 71 4.76 3.80 -16.76
C ILE A 71 5.20 2.47 -16.18
N ASP A 72 6.51 2.24 -16.16
CA ASP A 72 7.11 1.06 -15.54
C ASP A 72 6.78 1.02 -14.04
N ALA A 73 6.86 2.17 -13.34
CA ALA A 73 6.49 2.26 -11.94
C ALA A 73 5.01 1.93 -11.68
N CYS A 74 4.10 2.36 -12.55
CA CYS A 74 2.68 2.00 -12.47
C CYS A 74 2.46 0.49 -12.66
N ALA A 75 3.15 -0.13 -13.62
CA ALA A 75 3.05 -1.56 -13.88
C ALA A 75 3.53 -2.38 -12.67
N SER A 76 4.77 -2.13 -12.21
CA SER A 76 5.33 -2.79 -11.03
C SER A 76 4.50 -2.54 -9.77
N GLY A 77 4.04 -1.30 -9.57
CA GLY A 77 3.17 -0.95 -8.45
C GLY A 77 1.82 -1.69 -8.46
N THR A 78 1.24 -1.91 -9.65
CA THR A 78 0.01 -2.70 -9.81
C THR A 78 0.23 -4.18 -9.51
N GLU A 79 1.36 -4.75 -9.97
CA GLU A 79 1.74 -6.13 -9.65
C GLU A 79 1.99 -6.33 -8.14
N LEU A 80 2.66 -5.38 -7.49
CA LEU A 80 2.83 -5.38 -6.03
C LEU A 80 1.50 -5.33 -5.30
N LEU A 81 0.57 -4.48 -5.75
CA LEU A 81 -0.76 -4.38 -5.16
C LEU A 81 -1.53 -5.70 -5.32
N ARG A 82 -1.53 -6.29 -6.51
CA ARG A 82 -2.16 -7.60 -6.76
C ARG A 82 -1.58 -8.69 -5.86
N GLY A 83 -0.26 -8.75 -5.76
CA GLY A 83 0.44 -9.71 -4.91
C GLY A 83 0.20 -9.47 -3.41
N LEU A 84 -0.11 -8.24 -2.99
CA LEU A 84 -0.51 -7.93 -1.62
C LEU A 84 -1.94 -8.40 -1.33
N ILE A 85 -2.88 -8.16 -2.25
CA ILE A 85 -4.28 -8.64 -2.13
C ILE A 85 -4.31 -10.15 -1.96
N LEU A 86 -3.63 -10.90 -2.83
CA LEU A 86 -3.60 -12.36 -2.78
C LEU A 86 -2.99 -12.89 -1.47
N GLU A 87 -1.96 -12.24 -0.94
CA GLU A 87 -1.38 -12.63 0.34
C GLU A 87 -2.31 -12.35 1.52
N ILE A 88 -3.08 -11.25 1.48
CA ILE A 88 -4.09 -10.96 2.49
C ILE A 88 -5.19 -12.00 2.48
N GLU A 89 -5.68 -12.38 1.29
CA GLU A 89 -6.69 -13.42 1.14
C GLU A 89 -6.20 -14.77 1.65
N ALA A 90 -4.95 -15.12 1.35
CA ALA A 90 -4.36 -16.40 1.76
C ALA A 90 -3.99 -16.46 3.26
N ASN A 91 -3.65 -15.33 3.89
CA ASN A 91 -3.05 -15.29 5.24
C ASN A 91 -3.83 -14.38 6.19
N ARG A 92 -5.14 -14.23 5.98
CA ARG A 92 -5.99 -13.27 6.70
C ARG A 92 -5.89 -13.41 8.23
N ASP A 93 -5.86 -14.64 8.71
CA ASP A 93 -5.81 -14.97 10.13
C ASP A 93 -4.45 -14.59 10.75
N GLU A 94 -3.36 -14.96 10.08
CA GLU A 94 -2.00 -14.63 10.53
C GLU A 94 -1.74 -13.11 10.55
N LEU A 95 -2.39 -12.39 9.63
CA LEU A 95 -2.31 -10.92 9.54
C LEU A 95 -3.21 -10.20 10.55
N HIS A 96 -3.99 -10.94 11.37
CA HIS A 96 -4.95 -10.42 12.35
C HIS A 96 -5.98 -9.47 11.71
N LEU A 97 -6.53 -9.85 10.55
CA LEU A 97 -7.51 -9.05 9.80
C LEU A 97 -8.97 -9.51 9.99
N HIS A 98 -9.27 -10.16 11.12
CA HIS A 98 -10.63 -10.58 11.47
C HIS A 98 -11.50 -9.36 11.81
N GLY A 99 -12.64 -9.21 11.13
CA GLY A 99 -13.54 -8.06 11.33
C GLY A 99 -13.01 -6.73 10.77
N VAL A 100 -11.86 -6.76 10.11
CA VAL A 100 -11.21 -5.58 9.51
C VAL A 100 -11.55 -5.51 8.02
N GLU A 101 -12.10 -4.39 7.57
CA GLU A 101 -12.45 -4.18 6.15
C GLU A 101 -11.41 -3.31 5.43
N PRO A 102 -11.05 -3.63 4.17
CA PRO A 102 -10.31 -2.69 3.33
C PRO A 102 -11.09 -1.37 3.16
N ALA A 103 -10.44 -0.25 3.43
CA ALA A 103 -10.98 1.09 3.24
C ALA A 103 -10.65 1.67 1.86
N ALA A 104 -9.39 1.50 1.47
CA ALA A 104 -8.76 2.16 0.33
C ALA A 104 -7.47 1.42 -0.04
N PHE A 105 -6.97 1.68 -1.25
CA PHE A 105 -5.61 1.29 -1.64
C PHE A 105 -4.90 2.44 -2.35
N GLU A 106 -3.57 2.36 -2.36
CA GLU A 106 -2.70 3.34 -2.96
C GLU A 106 -1.46 2.68 -3.55
N VAL A 107 -1.04 3.17 -4.71
CA VAL A 107 0.29 2.93 -5.27
C VAL A 107 1.01 4.26 -5.31
N SER A 108 2.21 4.32 -4.72
CA SER A 108 3.06 5.50 -4.71
C SER A 108 4.44 5.21 -5.27
N PHE A 109 5.05 6.20 -5.94
CA PHE A 109 6.40 6.15 -6.48
C PHE A 109 7.18 7.40 -6.08
N GLY A 110 8.36 7.21 -5.46
CA GLY A 110 9.18 8.34 -5.01
C GLY A 110 8.48 9.25 -3.98
N GLY A 111 7.44 8.75 -3.31
CA GLY A 111 6.60 9.53 -2.38
C GLY A 111 5.39 10.22 -3.04
N GLU A 112 5.27 10.16 -4.37
CA GLU A 112 4.11 10.67 -5.11
C GLU A 112 3.07 9.57 -5.29
N VAL A 113 1.79 9.91 -5.16
CA VAL A 113 0.69 8.95 -5.35
C VAL A 113 0.38 8.82 -6.85
N LEU A 114 0.55 7.62 -7.39
CA LEU A 114 0.26 7.30 -8.79
C LEU A 114 -1.19 6.85 -8.97
N ILE A 115 -1.64 5.97 -8.07
CA ILE A 115 -2.98 5.37 -8.12
C ILE A 115 -3.57 5.44 -6.71
N SER A 116 -4.81 5.90 -6.59
CA SER A 116 -5.54 5.82 -5.33
C SER A 116 -7.00 5.50 -5.58
N ASN A 117 -7.55 4.61 -4.76
CA ASN A 117 -8.99 4.38 -4.70
C ASN A 117 -9.46 4.70 -3.28
N VAL A 118 -10.40 5.65 -3.18
CA VAL A 118 -11.04 6.06 -1.93
C VAL A 118 -12.51 5.64 -2.00
N GLY A 119 -12.82 4.39 -1.64
CA GLY A 119 -14.18 3.98 -1.26
C GLY A 119 -14.75 2.76 -1.99
N ALA A 120 -15.16 1.81 -1.17
CA ALA A 120 -15.88 0.55 -1.42
C ALA A 120 -15.06 -0.54 -2.12
N ALA A 121 -14.67 -1.55 -1.33
CA ALA A 121 -14.37 -2.89 -1.81
C ALA A 121 -15.47 -3.31 -2.81
N GLY A 122 -15.16 -3.33 -4.11
CA GLY A 122 -16.15 -3.64 -5.13
C GLY A 122 -15.74 -3.34 -6.58
N SER A 123 -14.94 -2.30 -6.84
CA SER A 123 -14.36 -2.10 -8.17
C SER A 123 -12.99 -2.75 -8.23
N ILE A 124 -13.03 -4.02 -8.64
CA ILE A 124 -11.94 -4.76 -9.27
C ILE A 124 -11.11 -3.77 -10.12
N LEU A 125 -9.78 -3.88 -9.98
CA LEU A 125 -8.80 -3.34 -10.95
C LEU A 125 -9.42 -3.31 -12.35
N PRO A 126 -9.31 -2.22 -13.14
CA PRO A 126 -9.72 -2.31 -14.54
C PRO A 126 -9.03 -3.53 -15.13
N ASP A 127 -9.84 -4.47 -15.60
CA ASP A 127 -9.40 -5.67 -16.27
C ASP A 127 -8.42 -5.18 -17.35
N MET A 128 -7.13 -5.47 -17.19
CA MET A 128 -6.12 -5.19 -18.23
C MET A 128 -6.18 -6.26 -19.33
N THR A 129 -7.35 -6.82 -19.55
CA THR A 129 -7.79 -7.48 -20.77
C THR A 129 -8.59 -6.39 -21.51
N GLU A 130 -8.17 -5.86 -22.65
CA GLU A 130 -7.65 -6.52 -23.83
C GLU A 130 -6.72 -5.57 -24.58
N ARG A 131 -5.62 -6.11 -25.11
CA ARG A 131 -4.93 -5.55 -26.27
C ARG A 131 -5.79 -5.84 -27.50
N GLU A 132 -6.20 -4.81 -28.22
CA GLU A 132 -6.41 -4.86 -29.67
C GLU A 132 -5.54 -3.79 -30.34
#